data_AF-A0A7C2WUL7-F1
#
_entry.id   AF-A0A7C2WUL7-F1
#
_cell.length_a   1.000
_cell.length_b   1.000
_cell.length_c   1.000
_cell.angle_alpha   90.00
_cell.angle_beta   90.00
_cell.angle_gamma   90.00
#
_symmetry.space_group_name_H-M   'P 1'
#
loop_
_entity.id
_entity.type
_entity.pdbx_description
1 polymer ?
#
loop_
_entity_poly.entity_id
_entity_poly.type
_entity_poly.pdbx_seq_one_letter_code
_entity_poly.pdbx_strand_id
1 'polypeptide(L)'
;MGIRTVEEYRESLRDGRRVYISGEKVNDITTHPILGISCNTIGAGYELAASSDPEIRDLFVAKHPETGEPINRLFVTPRTVEDLQNRTKI
;
A
#
# COMPACT_ATOMS: atom_id res chain seq x y z
N MET A 1 12.29 1.56 -8.02
CA MET A 1 11.89 2.07 -6.68
C MET A 1 10.95 1.04 -6.05
N GLY A 2 11.39 0.35 -5.00
CA GLY A 2 10.71 -0.84 -4.46
C GLY A 2 9.37 -0.54 -3.79
N ILE A 3 8.54 -1.58 -3.66
CA ILE A 3 7.32 -1.55 -2.84
C ILE A 3 7.75 -1.33 -1.39
N ARG A 4 7.16 -0.32 -0.72
CA ARG A 4 7.47 -0.02 0.68
C ARG A 4 7.09 -1.18 1.60
N THR A 5 7.82 -1.35 2.69
CA THR A 5 7.31 -2.15 3.82
C THR A 5 6.22 -1.39 4.57
N VAL A 6 5.49 -2.08 5.46
CA VAL A 6 4.49 -1.44 6.32
C VAL A 6 5.13 -0.39 7.24
N GLU A 7 6.34 -0.64 7.74
CA GLU A 7 7.10 0.29 8.57
C GLU A 7 7.50 1.53 7.78
N GLU A 8 8.04 1.36 6.56
CA GLU A 8 8.39 2.48 5.68
C GLU A 8 7.16 3.31 5.30
N TYR A 9 6.02 2.67 5.05
CA TYR A 9 4.75 3.36 4.85
C TYR A 9 4.35 4.18 6.08
N ARG A 10 4.33 3.58 7.28
CA ARG A 10 3.97 4.30 8.51
C ARG A 10 4.90 5.47 8.79
N GLU A 11 6.20 5.28 8.57
CA GLU A 11 7.18 6.35 8.76
C GLU A 11 6.99 7.47 7.74
N SER A 12 6.65 7.14 6.49
CA SER A 12 6.30 8.14 5.48
C SER A 12 5.07 8.99 5.85
N LEU A 13 4.28 8.56 6.85
CA LEU A 13 3.17 9.33 7.38
C LEU A 13 3.56 10.39 8.42
N ARG A 14 4.79 10.37 8.92
CA ARG A 14 5.35 11.31 9.91
C ARG A 14 6.14 12.43 9.24
N ASP A 15 5.54 13.03 8.22
CA ASP A 15 6.18 14.02 7.34
C ASP A 15 5.96 15.49 7.75
N GLY A 16 5.38 15.74 8.93
CA GLY A 16 5.04 17.09 9.39
C GLY A 16 3.77 17.68 8.77
N ARG A 17 2.94 16.87 8.10
CA ARG A 17 1.63 17.30 7.60
C ARG A 17 0.77 17.95 8.68
N ARG A 18 -0.08 18.87 8.23
CA ARG A 18 -1.06 19.56 9.09
C ARG A 18 -2.43 18.93 8.91
N VAL A 19 -2.83 18.11 9.87
CA VAL A 19 -4.13 17.44 9.91
C VAL A 19 -4.90 17.93 11.12
N TYR A 20 -6.19 18.22 10.94
CA TYR A 20 -7.08 18.67 12.00
C TYR A 20 -8.34 17.81 11.99
N ILE A 21 -8.84 17.44 13.17
CA ILE A 21 -10.09 16.69 13.35
C ILE A 21 -10.83 17.27 14.55
N SER A 22 -12.12 17.53 14.40
CA SER A 22 -12.96 18.11 15.47
C SER A 22 -12.38 19.39 16.09
N GLY A 23 -11.71 20.22 15.29
CA GLY A 23 -11.09 21.48 15.74
C GLY A 23 -9.68 21.35 16.35
N GLU A 24 -9.21 20.13 16.60
CA GLU A 24 -7.89 19.87 17.21
C GLU A 24 -6.85 19.48 16.17
N LYS A 25 -5.59 19.88 16.38
CA LYS A 25 -4.46 19.46 15.54
C LYS A 25 -4.04 18.04 15.90
N VAL A 26 -3.95 17.18 14.89
CA VAL A 26 -3.42 15.82 15.04
C VAL A 26 -1.90 15.84 14.90
N ASN A 27 -1.19 15.41 15.95
CA ASN A 27 0.29 15.36 15.94
C ASN A 27 0.85 14.17 15.16
N ASP A 28 0.23 13.00 15.28
CA ASP A 28 0.61 11.79 14.55
C ASP A 28 -0.66 11.05 14.11
N ILE A 29 -0.87 10.93 12.79
CA ILE A 29 -2.04 10.26 12.25
C ILE A 29 -1.96 8.73 12.41
N THR A 30 -0.75 8.17 12.56
CA THR A 30 -0.51 6.72 12.63
C THR A 30 -0.94 6.12 13.96
N THR A 31 -1.11 6.95 14.98
CA THR A 31 -1.52 6.57 16.35
C THR A 31 -2.83 7.24 16.79
N HIS A 32 -3.36 8.17 15.99
CA HIS A 32 -4.62 8.84 16.30
C HIS A 32 -5.79 7.84 16.39
N PRO A 33 -6.68 7.89 17.40
CA PRO A 33 -7.73 6.88 17.61
C PRO A 33 -8.66 6.64 16.41
N ILE A 34 -8.91 7.69 15.62
CA ILE A 34 -9.78 7.60 14.42
C ILE A 34 -8.97 7.29 13.16
N LEU A 35 -7.84 7.99 12.95
CA LEU A 35 -7.10 7.91 11.69
C LEU A 35 -6.13 6.73 11.65
N GLY A 36 -5.65 6.31 12.82
CA GLY A 36 -4.74 5.17 12.98
C GLY A 36 -5.38 3.87 12.50
N ILE A 37 -6.71 3.72 12.65
CA ILE A 37 -7.45 2.59 12.09
C ILE A 37 -7.29 2.54 10.57
N SER A 38 -7.58 3.66 9.89
CA SER A 38 -7.39 3.74 8.43
C SER A 38 -5.93 3.57 8.02
N CYS A 39 -4.99 4.14 8.78
CA CYS A 39 -3.56 3.93 8.53
C CYS A 39 -3.19 2.44 8.61
N ASN A 40 -3.69 1.71 9.60
CA ASN A 40 -3.48 0.27 9.74
C ASN A 40 -4.12 -0.52 8.59
N THR A 41 -5.35 -0.19 8.20
CA THR A 41 -6.04 -0.84 7.07
C THR A 41 -5.24 -0.70 5.77
N ILE A 42 -4.72 0.49 5.48
CA ILE A 42 -3.86 0.69 4.31
C ILE A 42 -2.51 0.00 4.48
N GLY A 43 -1.97 -0.02 5.71
CA GLY A 43 -0.76 -0.75 6.08
C GLY A 43 -0.83 -2.24 5.74
N ALA A 44 -1.98 -2.88 5.96
CA ALA A 44 -2.20 -4.29 5.63
C ALA A 44 -1.98 -4.60 4.13
N GLY A 45 -2.26 -3.64 3.23
CA GLY A 45 -1.94 -3.81 1.81
C GLY A 45 -0.44 -3.91 1.53
N TYR A 46 0.39 -3.17 2.28
CA TYR A 46 1.85 -3.29 2.20
C TYR A 46 2.34 -4.60 2.81
N GLU A 47 1.72 -5.06 3.91
CA GLU A 47 2.02 -6.38 4.49
C GLU A 47 1.71 -7.52 3.52
N LEU A 48 0.57 -7.48 2.84
CA LEU A 48 0.21 -8.48 1.83
C LEU A 48 1.17 -8.48 0.63
N ALA A 49 1.59 -7.29 0.18
CA ALA A 49 2.63 -7.19 -0.86
C ALA A 49 4.01 -7.67 -0.39
N ALA A 50 4.27 -7.64 0.92
CA ALA A 50 5.49 -8.14 1.55
C ALA A 50 5.37 -9.59 2.06
N SER A 51 4.24 -10.27 1.82
CA SER A 51 4.00 -11.63 2.30
C SER A 51 5.10 -12.61 1.87
N SER A 52 5.47 -13.50 2.77
CA SER A 52 6.37 -14.62 2.49
C SER A 52 5.69 -15.76 1.74
N ASP A 53 4.36 -15.79 1.73
CA ASP A 53 3.56 -16.70 0.91
C ASP A 53 3.56 -16.20 -0.55
N PRO A 54 4.15 -16.95 -1.50
CA PRO A 54 4.20 -16.56 -2.89
C PRO A 54 2.80 -16.40 -3.52
N GLU A 55 1.82 -17.21 -3.13
CA GLU A 55 0.47 -17.14 -3.70
C GLU A 55 -0.21 -15.83 -3.33
N ILE A 56 -0.05 -15.39 -2.07
CA ILE A 56 -0.55 -14.08 -1.62
C ILE A 56 0.25 -12.97 -2.30
N ARG A 57 1.58 -13.04 -2.27
CA ARG A 57 2.45 -11.99 -2.81
C ARG A 57 2.18 -11.75 -4.30
N ASP A 58 1.98 -12.80 -5.07
CA ASP A 58 1.70 -12.70 -6.51
C ASP A 58 0.37 -12.03 -6.83
N LEU A 59 -0.61 -12.04 -5.90
CA LEU A 59 -1.83 -11.25 -6.07
C LEU A 59 -1.53 -9.74 -6.03
N PHE A 60 -0.64 -9.29 -5.16
CA PHE A 60 -0.38 -7.86 -4.94
C PHE A 60 0.82 -7.30 -5.71
N VAL A 61 1.74 -8.15 -6.14
CA VAL A 61 2.99 -7.74 -6.79
C VAL A 61 3.04 -8.22 -8.25
N ALA A 62 3.47 -7.33 -9.13
CA ALA A 62 3.72 -7.64 -10.54
C ALA A 62 5.03 -6.98 -10.99
N LYS A 63 5.59 -7.44 -12.10
CA LYS A 63 6.75 -6.77 -12.72
C LYS A 63 6.27 -5.58 -13.54
N HIS A 64 6.95 -4.45 -13.40
CA HIS A 64 6.71 -3.29 -14.25
C HIS A 64 7.02 -3.68 -15.71
N PRO A 65 6.14 -3.36 -16.68
CA PRO A 65 6.26 -3.84 -18.05
C PRO A 65 7.54 -3.36 -18.76
N GLU A 66 8.07 -2.20 -18.38
CA GLU A 66 9.27 -1.61 -19.00
C GLU A 66 10.56 -1.84 -18.22
N THR A 67 10.55 -1.69 -16.89
CA THR A 67 11.76 -1.77 -16.05
C THR A 67 11.98 -3.15 -15.44
N GLY A 68 10.97 -4.01 -15.42
CA GLY A 68 11.01 -5.32 -14.76
C GLY A 68 11.02 -5.27 -13.23
N GLU A 69 11.06 -4.07 -12.63
CA GLU A 69 11.04 -3.90 -11.18
C GLU A 69 9.72 -4.37 -10.57
N PRO A 70 9.72 -4.91 -9.34
CA PRO A 70 8.49 -5.25 -8.65
C PRO A 70 7.70 -3.98 -8.28
N ILE A 71 6.44 -3.93 -8.70
CA ILE A 71 5.49 -2.86 -8.37
C ILE A 71 4.19 -3.46 -7.85
N ASN A 72 3.38 -2.64 -7.16
CA ASN A 72 2.03 -3.07 -6.82
C ASN A 72 1.24 -3.32 -8.11
N ARG A 73 0.57 -4.47 -8.20
CA ARG A 73 -0.17 -4.93 -9.38
C ARG A 73 -1.22 -3.92 -9.85
N LEU A 74 -1.81 -3.15 -8.94
CA LEU A 74 -2.81 -2.12 -9.30
C LEU A 74 -2.22 -0.98 -10.12
N PHE A 75 -0.89 -0.76 -10.08
CA PHE A 75 -0.21 0.23 -10.94
C PHE A 75 0.10 -0.32 -12.34
N VAL A 76 -0.05 -1.62 -12.60
CA VAL A 76 0.09 -2.17 -13.95
C VAL A 76 -1.13 -1.77 -14.78
N THR A 77 -0.94 -1.00 -15.86
CA THR A 77 -1.99 -0.74 -16.84
C THR A 77 -2.36 -2.05 -17.55
N PRO A 78 -3.63 -2.52 -17.50
CA PRO A 78 -4.02 -3.78 -18.13
C PRO A 78 -3.86 -3.69 -19.64
N ARG A 79 -3.19 -4.67 -20.24
CA ARG A 79 -3.06 -4.82 -21.69
C ARG A 79 -3.64 -6.14 -22.19
N THR A 80 -3.92 -7.08 -21.28
CA THR A 80 -4.44 -8.42 -21.57
C THR A 80 -5.67 -8.75 -20.73
N VAL A 81 -6.40 -9.80 -21.13
CA VAL A 81 -7.51 -10.36 -20.33
C VAL A 81 -7.00 -10.88 -18.98
N GLU A 82 -5.82 -11.49 -18.96
CA GLU A 82 -5.18 -12.00 -17.76
C GLU A 82 -4.90 -10.87 -16.75
N ASP A 83 -4.49 -9.68 -17.21
CA ASP A 83 -4.29 -8.52 -16.33
C ASP A 83 -5.60 -8.11 -15.64
N LEU A 84 -6.71 -8.12 -16.38
CA LEU A 84 -8.03 -7.82 -15.83
C LEU A 84 -8.49 -8.89 -14.84
N GLN A 85 -8.32 -10.17 -15.19
CA GLN A 85 -8.63 -11.29 -14.30
C GLN A 85 -7.84 -11.20 -13.00
N ASN A 86 -6.54 -10.88 -13.07
CA ASN A 86 -5.70 -10.76 -11.89
C ASN A 86 -6.09 -9.57 -11.00
N ARG A 87 -6.67 -8.49 -11.55
CA ARG A 87 -7.22 -7.38 -10.74
C ARG A 87 -8.48 -7.75 -9.95
N THR A 88 -9.26 -8.72 -10.43
CA THR A 88 -10.50 -9.17 -9.76
C THR A 88 -10.22 -10.17 -8.62
N LYS A 89 -9.00 -10.73 -8.55
CA LYS A 89 -8.62 -11.71 -7.52
C LYS A 89 -8.23 -11.07 -6.18
N ILE A 90 -7.99 -9.76 -6.17
CA ILE A 90 -7.66 -8.95 -4.99
C ILE A 90 -8.98 -8.45 -4.38
#